data_AF-A0A383F1Q7-F1
#
_entry.id   AF-A0A383F1Q7-F1
#
_cell.length_a   1.000
_cell.length_b   1.000
_cell.length_c   1.000
_cell.angle_alpha   90.00
_cell.angle_beta   90.00
_cell.angle_gamma   90.00
#
_symmetry.space_group_name_H-M   'P 1'
#
loop_
_entity.id
_entity.type
_entity.pdbx_description
1 polymer ?
#
loop_
_entity_poly.entity_id
_entity_poly.type
_entity_poly.pdbx_seq_one_letter_code
_entity_poly.pdbx_strand_id
1 'polypeptide(L)'
;MVDSISVIGHQTILNRLSIAISKGQNSHAYLITGPDSTGKNLVARYIASALNCENTSQTPCGKCSQCNRISRSVHSDCATISVDVDGHLHGDGNKRTVITIEQIRKIIRECYLKPYEGKYRVYIIQQCDRMSEEASNALLKTLEEPPDQVVLILLSAVPEKILPTLVSRSQVISLKKVNWLELEKGLIQKFKLDKKLAEELSKTCDGKPGIAIKMLK
;
A
#
# COMPACT_ATOMS: atom_id res chain seq x y z
N MET A 1 5.82 20.07 -9.72
CA MET A 1 4.83 18.99 -9.51
C MET A 1 5.57 17.84 -8.85
N VAL A 2 5.31 17.56 -7.57
CA VAL A 2 6.01 16.50 -6.83
C VAL A 2 5.48 15.16 -7.31
N ASP A 3 6.36 14.25 -7.69
CA ASP A 3 6.00 12.92 -8.15
C ASP A 3 5.25 12.17 -7.05
N SER A 4 3.94 12.05 -7.20
CA SER A 4 3.01 11.66 -6.13
C SER A 4 3.18 10.21 -5.67
N ILE A 5 3.87 9.38 -6.46
CA ILE A 5 4.17 7.97 -6.20
C ILE A 5 5.57 7.76 -5.62
N SER A 6 6.39 8.81 -5.52
CA SER A 6 7.77 8.70 -5.01
C SER A 6 7.78 8.16 -3.57
N VAL A 7 8.48 7.06 -3.33
CA VAL A 7 8.71 6.48 -2.02
C VAL A 7 10.11 6.89 -1.56
N ILE A 8 10.24 7.41 -0.35
CA ILE A 8 11.56 7.67 0.23
C ILE A 8 12.05 6.38 0.89
N GLY A 9 13.21 5.90 0.45
CA GLY A 9 13.74 4.60 0.87
C GLY A 9 13.19 3.44 0.06
N HIS A 10 13.69 2.23 0.38
CA HIS A 10 13.22 0.96 -0.16
C HIS A 10 13.44 0.77 -1.67
N GLN A 11 14.35 1.52 -2.29
CA GLN A 11 14.53 1.51 -3.75
C GLN A 11 14.84 0.11 -4.30
N THR A 12 15.62 -0.70 -3.58
CA THR A 12 15.91 -2.08 -3.96
C THR A 12 14.66 -2.96 -4.03
N ILE A 13 13.74 -2.78 -3.07
CA ILE A 13 12.45 -3.51 -3.04
C ILE A 13 11.59 -3.05 -4.21
N LEU A 14 11.46 -1.73 -4.41
CA LEU A 14 10.63 -1.15 -5.47
C LEU A 14 11.11 -1.55 -6.85
N ASN A 15 12.42 -1.50 -7.11
CA ASN A 15 13.01 -1.93 -8.38
C ASN A 15 12.71 -3.40 -8.67
N ARG A 16 12.86 -4.29 -7.69
CA ARG A 16 12.56 -5.72 -7.85
C ARG A 16 11.09 -5.96 -8.16
N LEU A 17 10.19 -5.31 -7.41
CA LEU A 17 8.74 -5.40 -7.64
C LEU A 17 8.38 -4.91 -9.03
N SER A 18 8.94 -3.77 -9.43
CA SER A 18 8.62 -3.16 -10.71
C SER A 18 9.09 -4.00 -11.90
N ILE A 19 10.29 -4.60 -11.79
CA ILE A 19 10.78 -5.56 -12.79
C ILE A 19 9.87 -6.79 -12.87
N ALA A 20 9.50 -7.38 -11.73
CA ALA A 20 8.62 -8.55 -11.70
C ALA A 20 7.24 -8.25 -12.32
N ILE A 21 6.63 -7.13 -11.93
CA ILE A 21 5.34 -6.68 -12.46
C ILE A 21 5.43 -6.42 -13.97
N SER A 22 6.49 -5.77 -14.46
CA SER A 22 6.66 -5.49 -15.89
C SER A 22 6.77 -6.76 -16.75
N LYS A 23 7.16 -7.88 -16.14
CA LYS A 23 7.26 -9.20 -16.77
C LYS A 23 6.00 -10.06 -16.59
N GLY A 24 4.94 -9.53 -15.96
CA GLY A 24 3.74 -10.30 -15.64
C GLY A 24 3.94 -11.33 -14.52
N GLN A 25 4.99 -11.17 -13.71
CA GLN A 25 5.36 -12.07 -12.61
C GLN A 25 4.93 -11.49 -11.25
N ASN A 26 3.83 -10.74 -11.20
CA ASN A 26 3.30 -10.23 -9.95
C ASN A 26 2.65 -11.34 -9.12
N SER A 27 2.64 -11.17 -7.80
CA SER A 27 1.84 -12.00 -6.91
C SER A 27 0.37 -11.57 -6.97
N HIS A 28 -0.54 -12.50 -6.70
CA HIS A 28 -1.95 -12.21 -6.45
C HIS A 28 -2.16 -11.58 -5.07
N ALA A 29 -1.21 -11.76 -4.14
CA ALA A 29 -1.27 -11.21 -2.80
C ALA A 29 0.09 -10.74 -2.27
N TYR A 30 0.10 -9.57 -1.65
CA TYR A 30 1.26 -8.98 -0.99
C TYR A 30 0.96 -8.70 0.47
N LEU A 31 1.84 -9.09 1.38
CA LEU A 31 1.79 -8.72 2.79
C LEU A 31 2.94 -7.77 3.10
N ILE A 32 2.64 -6.48 3.23
CA ILE A 32 3.61 -5.44 3.54
C ILE A 32 3.64 -5.20 5.04
N THR A 33 4.75 -5.55 5.68
CA THR A 33 4.97 -5.42 7.12
C THR A 33 6.01 -4.36 7.42
N GLY A 34 6.01 -3.85 8.65
CA GLY A 34 7.05 -2.95 9.14
C GLY A 34 6.49 -1.86 10.05
N PRO A 35 7.35 -1.12 10.77
CA PRO A 35 6.91 -0.09 11.70
C PRO A 35 5.97 0.94 11.07
N ASP A 36 5.17 1.62 11.89
CA ASP A 36 4.34 2.70 11.39
C ASP A 36 5.16 3.86 10.82
N SER A 37 4.55 4.54 9.85
CA SER A 37 5.14 5.67 9.15
C SER A 37 6.41 5.36 8.33
N THR A 38 6.67 4.09 8.00
CA THR A 38 7.78 3.65 7.11
C THR A 38 7.47 3.72 5.61
N GLY A 39 6.21 4.01 5.24
CA GLY A 39 5.78 4.13 3.84
C GLY A 39 5.00 2.93 3.29
N LYS A 40 4.52 2.00 4.14
CA LYS A 40 3.71 0.81 3.71
C LYS A 40 2.62 1.15 2.69
N ASN A 41 1.83 2.19 2.96
CA ASN A 41 0.75 2.64 2.07
C ASN A 41 1.28 3.17 0.73
N LEU A 42 2.39 3.91 0.73
CA LEU A 42 3.00 4.40 -0.50
C LEU A 42 3.56 3.25 -1.35
N VAL A 43 4.17 2.24 -0.73
CA VAL A 43 4.62 1.03 -1.44
C VAL A 43 3.42 0.27 -2.03
N ALA A 44 2.30 0.16 -1.30
CA ALA A 44 1.08 -0.44 -1.82
C ALA A 44 0.54 0.31 -3.06
N ARG A 45 0.48 1.65 -2.99
CA ARG A 45 0.09 2.48 -4.13
C ARG A 45 1.08 2.42 -5.29
N TYR A 46 2.37 2.25 -5.00
CA TYR A 46 3.40 2.03 -6.01
C TYR A 46 3.14 0.73 -6.78
N ILE A 47 2.88 -0.38 -6.08
CA ILE A 47 2.51 -1.66 -6.69
C ILE A 47 1.25 -1.51 -7.54
N ALA A 48 0.20 -0.90 -6.99
CA ALA A 48 -1.05 -0.65 -7.73
C ALA A 48 -0.81 0.19 -8.99
N SER A 49 0.04 1.22 -8.89
CA SER A 49 0.42 2.07 -10.01
C SER A 49 1.23 1.30 -11.06
N ALA A 50 2.14 0.42 -10.64
CA ALA A 50 2.93 -0.40 -11.56
C ALA A 50 2.05 -1.39 -12.34
N LEU A 51 1.04 -1.98 -11.69
CA LEU A 51 0.09 -2.88 -12.31
C LEU A 51 -0.81 -2.19 -13.36
N ASN A 52 -1.22 -0.95 -13.08
CA ASN A 52 -2.19 -0.21 -13.90
C ASN A 52 -1.58 0.92 -14.75
N CYS A 53 -0.26 1.07 -14.76
CA CYS A 53 0.40 2.10 -15.54
C CYS A 53 0.12 1.90 -17.05
N GLU A 54 -0.32 2.97 -17.72
CA GLU A 54 -0.50 3.01 -19.17
C GLU A 54 0.83 2.89 -19.93
N ASN A 55 1.93 3.37 -19.35
CA ASN A 55 3.25 3.29 -19.95
C ASN A 55 3.89 1.92 -19.66
N THR A 56 4.52 1.33 -20.68
CA THR A 56 5.27 0.05 -20.63
C THR A 56 6.68 0.18 -20.04
N SER A 57 6.95 1.25 -19.28
CA SER A 57 8.22 1.41 -18.57
C SER A 57 8.38 0.38 -17.46
N GLN A 58 9.63 0.05 -17.11
CA GLN A 58 9.91 -0.85 -15.99
C GLN A 58 9.39 -0.30 -14.66
N THR A 59 9.23 1.01 -14.52
CA THR A 59 8.69 1.70 -13.34
C THR A 59 7.37 2.40 -13.64
N PRO A 60 6.44 2.53 -12.67
CA PRO A 60 5.24 3.33 -12.86
C PRO A 60 5.62 4.78 -13.14
N CYS A 61 5.01 5.38 -14.17
CA CYS A 61 5.47 6.66 -14.69
C CYS A 61 5.15 7.89 -13.82
N GLY A 62 4.33 7.74 -12.78
CA GLY A 62 3.95 8.85 -11.89
C GLY A 62 2.93 9.84 -12.44
N LYS A 63 2.76 9.90 -13.77
CA LYS A 63 2.10 11.01 -14.47
C LYS A 63 0.89 10.65 -15.34
N CYS A 64 0.71 9.38 -15.71
CA CYS A 64 -0.44 8.96 -16.51
C CYS A 64 -1.75 9.02 -15.70
N SER A 65 -2.89 8.89 -16.38
CA SER A 65 -4.20 9.05 -15.74
C SER A 65 -4.39 8.05 -14.60
N GLN A 66 -4.00 6.79 -14.82
CA GLN A 66 -4.09 5.72 -13.83
C GLN A 66 -3.19 5.97 -12.61
N CYS A 67 -1.91 6.26 -12.84
CA CYS A 67 -0.95 6.58 -11.77
C CYS A 67 -1.42 7.75 -10.90
N ASN A 68 -1.90 8.84 -11.52
CA ASN A 68 -2.34 10.04 -10.81
C ASN A 68 -3.62 9.78 -9.99
N ARG A 69 -4.56 8.98 -10.49
CA ARG A 69 -5.79 8.64 -9.74
C ARG A 69 -5.51 7.68 -8.59
N ILE A 70 -4.60 6.72 -8.77
CA ILE A 70 -4.17 5.80 -7.71
C ILE A 70 -3.47 6.57 -6.60
N SER A 71 -2.56 7.48 -6.95
CA SER A 71 -1.84 8.28 -5.95
C SER A 71 -2.76 9.16 -5.11
N ARG A 72 -3.90 9.59 -5.68
CA ARG A 72 -4.96 10.37 -5.03
C ARG A 72 -6.05 9.51 -4.36
N SER A 73 -6.00 8.18 -4.46
CA SER A 73 -7.04 7.26 -3.95
C SER A 73 -8.43 7.47 -4.56
N VAL A 74 -8.51 7.75 -5.86
CA VAL A 74 -9.78 7.96 -6.60
C VAL A 74 -9.87 7.12 -7.87
N HIS A 75 -9.11 6.03 -7.94
CA HIS A 75 -9.07 5.12 -9.09
C HIS A 75 -10.13 4.01 -8.93
N SER A 76 -10.89 3.73 -9.98
CA SER A 76 -12.07 2.86 -9.90
C SER A 76 -11.71 1.41 -9.55
N ASP A 77 -10.55 0.94 -10.03
CA ASP A 77 -10.05 -0.41 -9.72
C ASP A 77 -8.94 -0.44 -8.64
N CYS A 78 -8.81 0.61 -7.82
CA CYS A 78 -7.88 0.59 -6.68
C CYS A 78 -8.56 1.16 -5.44
N ALA A 79 -9.09 0.27 -4.61
CA ALA A 79 -9.76 0.62 -3.37
C ALA A 79 -8.85 0.42 -2.16
N THR A 80 -9.04 1.25 -1.15
CA THR A 80 -8.32 1.17 0.12
C THR A 80 -9.31 1.06 1.25
N ILE A 81 -9.13 0.05 2.10
CA ILE A 81 -9.99 -0.22 3.23
C ILE A 81 -9.15 -0.10 4.49
N SER A 82 -9.67 0.64 5.46
CA SER A 82 -9.09 0.72 6.79
C SER A 82 -10.22 0.89 7.80
N VAL A 83 -9.84 0.78 9.07
CA VAL A 83 -10.70 0.99 10.21
C VAL A 83 -11.31 2.41 10.24
N ASP A 84 -10.58 3.41 9.71
CA ASP A 84 -10.95 4.82 9.78
C ASP A 84 -11.80 5.31 8.58
N VAL A 85 -11.60 4.75 7.37
CA VAL A 85 -12.25 5.29 6.15
C VAL A 85 -13.71 4.83 6.00
N ASP A 86 -14.01 3.60 6.42
CA ASP A 86 -15.35 3.01 6.28
C ASP A 86 -16.21 3.12 7.56
N GLY A 87 -15.61 3.59 8.66
CA GLY A 87 -16.31 3.83 9.94
C GLY A 87 -17.38 4.93 9.86
N HIS A 88 -17.38 5.75 8.81
CA HIS A 88 -18.37 6.80 8.58
C HIS A 88 -19.62 6.34 7.81
N LEU A 89 -19.67 5.11 7.30
CA LEU A 89 -20.77 4.63 6.46
C LEU A 89 -22.00 4.12 7.24
N HIS A 90 -21.94 4.04 8.56
CA HIS A 90 -23.09 3.72 9.40
C HIS A 90 -23.18 4.76 10.50
N GLY A 91 -24.26 5.54 10.51
CA GLY A 91 -24.48 6.73 11.35
C GLY A 91 -24.63 6.46 12.85
N ASP A 92 -23.83 5.56 13.40
CA ASP A 92 -23.72 5.29 14.81
C ASP A 92 -22.32 5.74 15.23
N GLY A 93 -22.21 6.81 16.01
CA GLY A 93 -20.98 7.61 16.24
C GLY A 93 -19.77 6.90 16.87
N ASN A 94 -19.72 5.57 16.84
CA ASN A 94 -18.59 4.75 17.25
C ASN A 94 -17.59 4.60 16.10
N LYS A 95 -16.37 5.13 16.31
CA LYS A 95 -15.21 4.75 15.51
C LYS A 95 -15.04 3.23 15.61
N ARG A 96 -15.34 2.51 14.52
CA ARG A 96 -15.04 1.08 14.43
C ARG A 96 -13.55 0.90 14.71
N THR A 97 -13.18 -0.15 15.43
CA THR A 97 -11.77 -0.49 15.74
C THR A 97 -11.30 -1.73 14.96
N VAL A 98 -12.22 -2.40 14.27
CA VAL A 98 -12.07 -3.70 13.63
C VAL A 98 -12.61 -3.64 12.20
N ILE A 99 -11.94 -4.32 11.27
CA ILE A 99 -12.43 -4.55 9.90
C ILE A 99 -13.36 -5.77 9.94
N THR A 100 -14.62 -5.57 9.57
CA THR A 100 -15.66 -6.61 9.72
C THR A 100 -15.70 -7.58 8.55
N ILE A 101 -16.35 -8.73 8.77
CA ILE A 101 -16.57 -9.72 7.72
C ILE A 101 -17.42 -9.17 6.57
N GLU A 102 -18.38 -8.27 6.83
CA GLU A 102 -19.21 -7.67 5.78
C GLU A 102 -18.38 -6.82 4.81
N GLN A 103 -17.42 -6.05 5.34
CA GLN A 103 -16.48 -5.29 4.51
C GLN A 103 -15.67 -6.23 3.62
N ILE A 104 -15.11 -7.30 4.19
CA ILE A 104 -14.34 -8.29 3.44
C ILE A 104 -15.21 -9.02 2.39
N ARG A 105 -16.44 -9.43 2.74
CA ARG A 105 -17.35 -10.08 1.79
C ARG A 105 -17.76 -9.16 0.65
N LYS A 106 -17.84 -7.85 0.87
CA LYS A 106 -18.05 -6.87 -0.20
C LYS A 106 -16.88 -6.90 -1.19
N ILE A 107 -15.65 -6.82 -0.69
CA ILE A 107 -14.43 -6.93 -1.51
C ILE A 107 -14.42 -8.22 -2.32
N ILE A 108 -14.62 -9.37 -1.65
CA ILE A 108 -14.55 -10.68 -2.28
C ILE A 108 -15.55 -10.78 -3.45
N ARG A 109 -16.77 -10.27 -3.28
CA ARG A 109 -17.77 -10.25 -4.37
C ARG A 109 -17.30 -9.41 -5.56
N GLU A 110 -16.71 -8.25 -5.29
CA GLU A 110 -16.20 -7.35 -6.32
C GLU A 110 -14.91 -7.86 -6.99
N CYS A 111 -14.14 -8.73 -6.34
CA CYS A 111 -12.95 -9.37 -6.94
C CYS A 111 -13.27 -10.23 -8.17
N TYR A 112 -14.47 -10.81 -8.25
CA TYR A 112 -14.87 -11.63 -9.40
C TYR A 112 -15.40 -10.81 -10.59
N LEU A 113 -15.53 -9.49 -10.42
CA LEU A 113 -15.88 -8.60 -11.51
C LEU A 113 -14.60 -8.16 -12.24
N LYS A 114 -14.70 -7.99 -13.56
CA LYS A 114 -13.58 -7.46 -14.36
C LYS A 114 -13.22 -6.04 -13.90
N PRO A 115 -11.93 -5.66 -13.99
CA PRO A 115 -11.52 -4.26 -13.84
C PRO A 115 -12.30 -3.35 -14.81
N TYR A 116 -12.63 -2.16 -14.36
CA TYR A 116 -13.40 -1.16 -15.12
C TYR A 116 -12.52 -0.38 -16.11
N GLU A 117 -11.35 0.07 -15.67
CA GLU A 117 -10.42 0.91 -16.42
C GLU A 117 -8.95 0.44 -16.32
N GLY A 118 -8.58 -0.26 -15.23
CA GLY A 118 -7.25 -0.79 -15.01
C GLY A 118 -7.01 -2.14 -15.69
N LYS A 119 -5.75 -2.59 -15.69
CA LYS A 119 -5.39 -3.99 -16.05
C LYS A 119 -5.70 -4.95 -14.90
N TYR A 120 -5.56 -4.45 -13.67
CA TYR A 120 -5.78 -5.16 -12.42
C TYR A 120 -6.70 -4.36 -11.51
N ARG A 121 -7.53 -5.09 -10.76
CA ARG A 121 -8.23 -4.61 -9.59
C ARG A 121 -7.39 -4.84 -8.34
N VAL A 122 -7.15 -3.79 -7.59
CA VAL A 122 -6.27 -3.80 -6.42
C VAL A 122 -7.03 -3.40 -5.17
N TYR A 123 -6.99 -4.23 -4.14
CA TYR A 123 -7.54 -3.90 -2.83
C TYR A 123 -6.41 -3.78 -1.82
N ILE A 124 -6.28 -2.59 -1.23
CA ILE A 124 -5.31 -2.29 -0.17
C ILE A 124 -6.03 -2.37 1.17
N ILE A 125 -5.77 -3.40 1.96
CA ILE A 125 -6.34 -3.60 3.30
C ILE A 125 -5.31 -3.11 4.32
N GLN A 126 -5.52 -1.90 4.85
CA GLN A 126 -4.67 -1.33 5.88
C GLN A 126 -4.98 -1.91 7.25
N GLN A 127 -3.97 -2.06 8.10
CA GLN A 127 -4.13 -2.60 9.45
C GLN A 127 -4.85 -3.94 9.41
N CYS A 128 -4.39 -4.85 8.54
CA CYS A 128 -5.02 -6.16 8.37
C CYS A 128 -4.95 -7.01 9.66
N ASP A 129 -4.04 -6.66 10.58
CA ASP A 129 -4.00 -7.17 11.97
C ASP A 129 -5.23 -6.78 12.81
N ARG A 130 -6.08 -5.88 12.32
CA ARG A 130 -7.36 -5.47 12.91
C ARG A 130 -8.57 -6.07 12.21
N MET A 131 -8.40 -7.06 11.34
CA MET A 131 -9.54 -7.84 10.85
C MET A 131 -10.10 -8.70 11.97
N SER A 132 -11.42 -8.89 12.00
CA SER A 132 -11.99 -9.97 12.82
C SER A 132 -11.46 -11.33 12.33
N GLU A 133 -11.55 -12.35 13.19
CA GLU A 133 -11.12 -13.69 12.80
C GLU A 133 -11.93 -14.21 11.60
N GLU A 134 -13.24 -13.97 11.61
CA GLU A 134 -14.13 -14.37 10.52
C GLU A 134 -13.83 -13.61 9.22
N ALA A 135 -13.47 -12.32 9.33
CA ALA A 135 -13.03 -11.52 8.19
C ALA A 135 -11.73 -12.05 7.58
N SER A 136 -10.75 -12.40 8.43
CA SER A 136 -9.48 -13.00 8.00
C SER A 136 -9.69 -14.35 7.33
N ASN A 137 -10.53 -15.21 7.92
CA ASN A 137 -10.84 -16.53 7.38
C ASN A 137 -11.62 -16.46 6.07
N ALA A 138 -12.54 -15.50 5.93
CA ALA A 138 -13.26 -15.30 4.67
C ALA A 138 -12.32 -14.97 3.50
N LEU A 139 -11.23 -14.26 3.77
CA LEU A 139 -10.24 -13.88 2.75
C LEU A 139 -9.41 -15.08 2.24
N LEU A 140 -9.27 -16.14 3.05
CA LEU A 140 -8.41 -17.28 2.72
C LEU A 140 -8.81 -17.96 1.41
N LYS A 141 -10.11 -18.13 1.16
CA LYS A 141 -10.59 -18.75 -0.08
C LYS A 141 -10.14 -17.97 -1.32
N THR A 142 -10.22 -16.64 -1.28
CA THR A 142 -9.78 -15.78 -2.38
C THR A 142 -8.26 -15.77 -2.53
N LEU A 143 -7.50 -16.00 -1.46
CA LEU A 143 -6.04 -16.15 -1.54
C LEU A 143 -5.62 -17.53 -2.06
N GLU A 144 -6.44 -18.57 -1.86
CA GLU A 144 -6.22 -19.91 -2.41
C GLU A 144 -6.57 -20.01 -3.89
N GLU A 145 -7.68 -19.37 -4.27
CA GLU A 145 -8.21 -19.37 -5.63
C GLU A 145 -8.36 -17.92 -6.13
N PRO A 146 -7.24 -17.21 -6.38
CA PRO A 146 -7.26 -15.80 -6.75
C PRO A 146 -7.80 -15.60 -8.18
N PRO A 147 -8.70 -14.63 -8.40
CA PRO A 147 -9.04 -14.20 -9.75
C PRO A 147 -7.83 -13.60 -10.49
N ASP A 148 -7.67 -13.91 -11.78
CA ASP A 148 -6.47 -13.57 -12.58
C ASP A 148 -6.09 -12.07 -12.56
N GLN A 149 -7.08 -11.18 -12.49
CA GLN A 149 -6.90 -9.73 -12.58
C GLN A 149 -7.07 -9.04 -11.23
N VAL A 150 -6.90 -9.76 -10.12
CA VAL A 150 -7.01 -9.20 -8.77
C VAL A 150 -5.69 -9.30 -8.02
N VAL A 151 -5.34 -8.21 -7.34
CA VAL A 151 -4.21 -8.17 -6.42
C VAL A 151 -4.66 -7.65 -5.06
N LEU A 152 -4.47 -8.46 -4.02
CA LEU A 152 -4.71 -8.07 -2.63
C LEU A 152 -3.40 -7.56 -2.00
N ILE A 153 -3.43 -6.41 -1.35
CA ILE A 153 -2.28 -5.84 -0.65
C ILE A 153 -2.65 -5.61 0.81
N LEU A 154 -2.13 -6.46 1.69
CA LEU A 154 -2.34 -6.45 3.13
C LEU A 154 -1.23 -5.62 3.80
N LEU A 155 -1.58 -4.66 4.65
CA LEU A 155 -0.61 -3.86 5.40
C LEU A 155 -0.75 -4.11 6.90
N SER A 156 0.38 -4.39 7.57
CA SER A 156 0.41 -4.54 9.03
C SER A 156 1.64 -3.87 9.64
N ALA A 157 1.46 -3.31 10.83
CA ALA A 157 2.56 -2.84 11.67
C ALA A 157 3.06 -3.90 12.66
N VAL A 158 2.27 -4.95 12.85
CA VAL A 158 2.40 -5.96 13.90
C VAL A 158 2.35 -7.35 13.23
N PRO A 159 3.43 -7.78 12.54
CA PRO A 159 3.45 -9.00 11.74
C PRO A 159 3.09 -10.26 12.55
N GLU A 160 3.42 -10.29 13.84
CA GLU A 160 3.13 -11.38 14.78
C GLU A 160 1.63 -11.60 15.04
N LYS A 161 0.77 -10.59 14.76
CA LYS A 161 -0.68 -10.72 14.87
C LYS A 161 -1.35 -11.26 13.60
N ILE A 162 -0.58 -11.44 12.53
CA ILE A 162 -1.13 -11.92 11.26
C ILE A 162 -1.22 -13.43 11.28
N LEU A 163 -2.37 -13.97 10.88
CA LEU A 163 -2.57 -15.42 10.79
C LEU A 163 -1.53 -16.06 9.87
N PRO A 164 -0.87 -17.15 10.28
CA PRO A 164 0.11 -17.86 9.46
C PRO A 164 -0.44 -18.26 8.08
N THR A 165 -1.74 -18.51 7.98
CA THR A 165 -2.45 -18.87 6.74
C THR A 165 -2.52 -17.73 5.72
N LEU A 166 -2.56 -16.47 6.18
CA LEU A 166 -2.44 -15.29 5.31
C LEU A 166 -0.99 -15.08 4.86
N VAL A 167 -0.04 -15.28 5.78
CA VAL A 167 1.39 -15.14 5.51
C VAL A 167 1.83 -16.14 4.45
N SER A 168 1.43 -17.41 4.57
CA SER A 168 1.86 -18.48 3.65
C SER A 168 1.34 -18.33 2.21
N ARG A 169 0.26 -17.56 2.02
CA ARG A 169 -0.37 -17.30 0.71
C ARG A 169 -0.06 -15.90 0.16
N SER A 170 0.81 -15.14 0.82
CA SER A 170 1.17 -13.79 0.42
C SER A 170 2.67 -13.68 0.16
N GLN A 171 3.06 -12.87 -0.83
CA GLN A 171 4.43 -12.43 -0.94
C GLN A 171 4.73 -11.41 0.17
N VAL A 172 5.56 -11.79 1.14
CA VAL A 172 5.90 -10.93 2.28
C VAL A 172 6.96 -9.89 1.89
N ILE A 173 6.65 -8.63 2.14
CA ILE A 173 7.56 -7.48 1.96
C ILE A 173 7.74 -6.81 3.32
N SER A 174 8.92 -6.97 3.91
CA SER A 174 9.25 -6.32 5.19
C SER A 174 9.96 -4.98 4.95
N LEU A 175 9.28 -3.88 5.26
CA LEU A 175 9.84 -2.54 5.24
C LEU A 175 10.56 -2.25 6.56
N LYS A 176 11.82 -1.83 6.45
CA LYS A 176 12.65 -1.42 7.59
C LYS A 176 12.60 0.09 7.80
N LYS A 177 13.22 0.57 8.87
CA LYS A 177 13.53 2.01 9.00
C LYS A 177 14.48 2.44 7.88
N VAL A 178 14.28 3.65 7.37
CA VAL A 178 15.12 4.25 6.34
C VAL A 178 16.34 4.89 6.98
N ASN A 179 17.51 4.74 6.38
CA ASN A 179 18.73 5.39 6.86
C ASN A 179 18.56 6.92 6.78
N TRP A 180 19.04 7.65 7.79
CA TRP A 180 18.89 9.10 7.85
C TRP A 180 19.50 9.82 6.62
N LEU A 181 20.61 9.34 6.06
CA LEU A 181 21.21 9.90 4.83
C LEU A 181 20.30 9.72 3.61
N GLU A 182 19.67 8.56 3.50
CA GLU A 182 18.72 8.27 2.42
C GLU A 182 17.45 9.10 2.57
N LEU A 183 17.00 9.27 3.82
CA LEU A 183 15.87 10.09 4.15
C LEU A 183 16.11 11.57 3.87
N GLU A 184 17.25 12.13 4.29
CA GLU A 184 17.68 13.51 4.00
C GLU A 184 17.64 13.77 2.49
N LYS A 185 18.32 12.91 1.71
CA LYS A 185 18.32 13.00 0.24
C LYS A 185 16.90 12.96 -0.34
N GLY A 186 16.07 12.04 0.13
CA GLY A 186 14.68 11.91 -0.31
C GLY A 186 13.83 13.14 0.03
N LEU A 187 14.02 13.72 1.21
CA LEU A 187 13.31 14.93 1.66
C LEU A 187 13.70 16.15 0.80
N ILE A 188 14.99 16.35 0.54
CA ILE A 188 15.49 17.43 -0.34
C ILE A 188 14.93 17.26 -1.76
N GLN A 189 15.07 16.06 -2.34
CA GLN A 189 14.66 15.82 -3.73
C GLN A 189 13.14 15.95 -3.92
N LYS A 190 12.36 15.41 -2.98
CA LYS A 190 10.91 15.33 -3.14
C LYS A 190 10.18 16.60 -2.71
N PHE A 191 10.59 17.19 -1.59
CA PHE A 191 9.90 18.34 -0.99
C PHE A 191 10.65 19.67 -1.23
N LYS A 192 11.81 19.64 -1.91
CA LYS A 192 12.65 20.81 -2.16
C LYS A 192 13.00 21.58 -0.89
N LEU A 193 13.22 20.85 0.21
CA LEU A 193 13.59 21.43 1.50
C LEU A 193 15.03 21.96 1.47
N ASP A 194 15.28 22.97 2.29
CA ASP A 194 16.64 23.37 2.64
C ASP A 194 17.39 22.20 3.29
N LYS A 195 18.70 22.12 3.02
CA LYS A 195 19.56 21.04 3.53
C LYS A 195 19.54 20.95 5.05
N LYS A 196 19.59 22.09 5.75
CA LYS A 196 19.63 22.11 7.23
C LYS A 196 18.34 21.52 7.81
N LEU A 197 17.19 21.92 7.26
CA LEU A 197 15.89 21.41 7.67
C LEU A 197 15.74 19.91 7.37
N ALA A 198 16.17 19.48 6.18
CA ALA A 198 16.12 18.07 5.80
C ALA A 198 17.00 17.19 6.71
N GLU A 199 18.19 17.68 7.07
CA GLU A 199 19.10 16.99 7.99
C GLU A 199 18.46 16.84 9.38
N GLU A 200 17.90 17.92 9.93
CA GLU A 200 17.23 17.92 11.24
C GLU A 200 16.05 16.94 11.28
N LEU A 201 15.17 17.00 10.28
CA LEU A 201 14.03 16.09 10.17
C LEU A 201 14.47 14.62 10.01
N SER A 202 15.52 14.38 9.22
CA SER A 202 16.01 13.02 8.99
C SER A 202 16.55 12.35 10.26
N LYS A 203 17.13 13.14 11.17
CA LYS A 203 17.70 12.67 12.45
C LYS A 203 16.64 12.49 13.54
N THR A 204 15.58 13.28 13.52
CA THR A 204 14.55 13.32 14.59
C THR A 204 13.38 12.34 14.36
N CYS A 205 13.20 11.83 13.15
CA CYS A 205 12.05 10.99 12.80
C CYS A 205 12.25 9.46 12.97
N ASP A 206 13.35 9.02 13.59
CA ASP A 206 13.63 7.59 13.85
C ASP A 206 13.58 6.71 12.57
N GLY A 207 14.07 7.26 11.45
CA GLY A 207 14.09 6.59 10.14
C GLY A 207 12.69 6.29 9.58
N LYS A 208 11.65 7.04 10.00
CA LYS A 208 10.27 6.90 9.54
C LYS A 208 9.88 8.12 8.69
N PRO A 209 9.93 8.02 7.33
CA PRO A 209 9.64 9.14 6.45
C PRO A 209 8.27 9.80 6.71
N GLY A 210 7.26 9.02 7.09
CA GLY A 210 5.93 9.54 7.38
C GLY A 210 5.87 10.46 8.60
N ILE A 211 6.79 10.32 9.57
CA ILE A 211 6.89 11.24 10.71
C ILE A 211 7.47 12.58 10.23
N ALA A 212 8.57 12.54 9.47
CA ALA A 212 9.16 13.75 8.90
C ALA A 212 8.16 14.55 8.06
N ILE A 213 7.35 13.87 7.23
CA ILE A 213 6.32 14.53 6.42
C ILE A 213 5.20 15.15 7.27
N LYS A 214 4.84 14.52 8.40
CA LYS A 214 3.84 15.09 9.32
C LYS A 214 4.36 16.34 10.02
N MET A 215 5.66 16.41 10.32
CA MET A 215 6.31 17.57 10.93
C MET A 215 6.42 18.78 9.98
N LEU A 216 6.27 18.58 8.66
CA LEU A 216 6.26 19.65 7.66
C LEU A 216 4.91 20.37 7.54
N LYS A 217 3.84 19.82 8.14
CA LYS A 217 2.49 20.39 8.11
C LYS A 217 2.23 21.17 9.39
#